data_AF-A0A417WJC0-F1
#
_entry.id   AF-A0A417WJC0-F1
#
_cell.length_a   1.000
_cell.length_b   1.000
_cell.length_c   1.000
_cell.angle_alpha   90.00
_cell.angle_beta   90.00
_cell.angle_gamma   90.00
#
_symmetry.space_group_name_H-M   'P 1'
#
loop_
_entity.id
_entity.type
_entity.pdbx_description
1 polymer ?
#
loop_
_entity_poly.entity_id
_entity_poly.type
_entity_poly.pdbx_seq_one_letter_code
_entity_poly.pdbx_strand_id
1 'polypeptide(L)'
;MITAKIVKYYNDYNQKAFDKTFENLDELADWIFDQMQLDYTKKPGCDFLTFPTDRFGKWYEISVRPNYGGYVYWIHEIDSESGIIFSSGKYTAGKDFCAEKVQEWFQKCEERKKHPKFNFVEV
;
A
#
# COMPACT_ATOMS: atom_id res chain seq x y z
N MET A 1 -13.93 -0.02 11.13
CA MET A 1 -12.91 0.94 10.66
C MET A 1 -11.51 0.32 10.71
N ILE A 2 -10.55 0.81 9.91
CA ILE A 2 -9.13 0.43 9.96
C ILE A 2 -8.24 1.68 10.06
N THR A 3 -7.04 1.51 10.63
CA THR A 3 -6.02 2.55 10.71
C THR A 3 -4.74 2.05 10.05
N ALA A 4 -4.22 2.77 9.07
CA ALA A 4 -2.95 2.48 8.43
C ALA A 4 -1.84 3.36 9.01
N LYS A 5 -0.70 2.75 9.38
CA LYS A 5 0.52 3.47 9.75
C LYS A 5 1.41 3.67 8.53
N ILE A 6 1.54 4.93 8.11
CA ILE A 6 2.13 5.31 6.83
C ILE A 6 3.38 6.15 7.07
N VAL A 7 4.44 5.90 6.30
CA VAL A 7 5.63 6.74 6.22
C VAL A 7 5.67 7.38 4.85
N LYS A 8 5.68 8.71 4.79
CA LYS A 8 6.02 9.47 3.59
C LYS A 8 7.50 9.78 3.60
N TYR A 9 8.25 9.14 2.71
CA TYR A 9 9.69 9.31 2.56
C TYR A 9 10.02 10.17 1.34
N TYR A 10 10.88 11.16 1.49
CA TYR A 10 11.37 12.03 0.43
C TYR A 10 12.83 11.71 0.10
N ASN A 11 13.24 11.95 -1.15
CA ASN A 11 14.60 11.64 -1.62
C ASN A 11 15.71 12.48 -0.97
N ASP A 12 15.37 13.47 -0.16
CA ASP A 12 16.28 14.26 0.68
C ASP A 12 16.48 13.65 2.08
N TYR A 13 16.15 12.36 2.26
CA TYR A 13 16.16 11.62 3.53
C TYR A 13 15.18 12.15 4.58
N ASN A 14 14.28 13.06 4.21
CA ASN A 14 13.24 13.52 5.10
C ASN A 14 12.09 12.51 5.12
N GLN A 15 11.60 12.18 6.31
CA GLN A 15 10.47 11.26 6.46
C GLN A 15 9.44 11.79 7.44
N LYS A 16 8.17 11.59 7.11
CA LYS A 16 7.05 11.89 7.98
C LYS A 16 6.20 10.65 8.18
N ALA A 17 6.20 10.13 9.41
CA ALA A 17 5.25 9.10 9.82
C ALA A 17 3.92 9.74 10.20
N PHE A 18 2.81 9.11 9.81
CA PHE A 18 1.47 9.51 10.20
C PHE A 18 0.52 8.32 10.10
N ASP A 19 -0.55 8.39 10.89
CA ASP A 19 -1.62 7.40 10.87
C ASP A 19 -2.80 7.97 10.07
N LYS A 20 -3.48 7.12 9.30
CA LYS A 20 -4.68 7.49 8.54
C LYS A 20 -5.76 6.43 8.69
N THR A 21 -6.97 6.88 9.03
CA THR A 21 -8.14 6.03 9.21
C THR A 21 -8.92 5.89 7.92
N PHE A 22 -9.50 4.71 7.71
CA PHE A 22 -10.37 4.36 6.59
C PHE A 22 -11.51 3.48 7.11
N GLU A 23 -12.68 3.51 6.49
CA GLU A 23 -13.80 2.65 6.86
C GLU A 23 -13.46 1.17 6.68
N ASN A 24 -12.75 0.83 5.59
CA ASN A 24 -12.39 -0.53 5.23
C ASN A 24 -11.17 -0.59 4.29
N LEU A 25 -10.78 -1.81 3.92
CA LEU A 25 -9.65 -2.07 3.02
C LEU A 25 -9.87 -1.55 1.59
N ASP A 26 -11.11 -1.48 1.12
CA ASP A 26 -11.41 -0.97 -0.23
C ASP A 26 -11.17 0.54 -0.31
N GLU A 27 -11.57 1.29 0.72
CA GLU A 27 -11.27 2.74 0.80
C GLU A 27 -9.76 3.00 0.92
N LEU A 28 -9.03 2.15 1.66
CA LEU A 28 -7.57 2.21 1.68
C LEU A 28 -6.99 1.95 0.28
N ALA A 29 -7.52 0.97 -0.47
CA ALA A 29 -7.10 0.72 -1.83
C ALA A 29 -7.37 1.94 -2.73
N ASP A 30 -8.57 2.50 -2.69
CA ASP A 30 -8.91 3.72 -3.43
C ASP A 30 -7.92 4.84 -3.13
N TRP A 31 -7.64 5.09 -1.85
CA TRP A 31 -6.63 6.09 -1.48
C TRP A 31 -5.24 5.78 -2.05
N ILE A 32 -4.78 4.52 -2.01
CA ILE A 32 -3.50 4.09 -2.59
C ILE A 32 -3.45 4.38 -4.09
N PHE A 33 -4.47 3.97 -4.84
CA PHE A 33 -4.53 4.16 -6.28
C PHE A 33 -4.67 5.64 -6.66
N ASP A 34 -5.40 6.44 -5.87
CA ASP A 34 -5.53 7.89 -6.07
C ASP A 34 -4.23 8.65 -5.86
N GLN A 35 -3.24 8.06 -5.17
CA GLN A 35 -1.91 8.67 -5.08
C GLN A 35 -1.14 8.59 -6.39
N MET A 36 -1.48 7.66 -7.28
CA MET A 36 -0.66 7.36 -8.45
C MET A 36 -0.84 8.40 -9.56
N GLN A 37 0.28 8.96 -10.02
CA GLN A 37 0.32 9.93 -11.13
C GLN A 37 1.00 9.36 -12.39
N LEU A 38 1.76 8.27 -12.23
CA LEU A 38 2.40 7.56 -13.33
C LEU A 38 1.49 6.47 -13.89
N ASP A 39 1.76 6.10 -15.15
CA ASP A 39 1.31 4.82 -15.67
C ASP A 39 2.06 3.68 -14.95
N TYR A 40 1.41 3.14 -13.91
CA TYR A 40 1.90 1.99 -13.14
C TYR A 40 1.51 0.65 -13.77
N THR A 41 0.90 0.65 -14.96
CA THR A 41 0.57 -0.57 -15.70
C THR A 41 1.68 -1.02 -16.64
N LYS A 42 2.58 -0.10 -17.04
CA LYS A 42 3.61 -0.35 -18.06
C LYS A 42 5.03 -0.27 -17.50
N LYS A 43 5.59 -1.44 -17.16
CA LYS A 43 7.00 -1.89 -17.34
C LYS A 43 7.33 -3.02 -16.36
N PRO A 44 7.90 -4.14 -16.82
CA PRO A 44 8.65 -5.05 -15.95
C PRO A 44 9.84 -4.30 -15.34
N GLY A 45 10.01 -4.33 -14.02
CA GLY A 45 11.17 -3.77 -13.32
C GLY A 45 11.03 -2.32 -12.82
N CYS A 46 9.84 -1.71 -12.94
CA CYS A 46 9.53 -0.44 -12.30
C CYS A 46 8.37 -0.64 -11.31
N ASP A 47 8.69 -1.10 -10.11
CA ASP A 47 7.72 -1.37 -9.05
C ASP A 47 7.28 -0.05 -8.39
N PHE A 48 6.49 0.76 -9.11
CA PHE A 48 5.91 2.00 -8.58
C PHE A 48 4.79 1.74 -7.58
N LEU A 49 4.11 0.60 -7.71
CA LEU A 49 3.08 0.16 -6.79
C LEU A 49 3.25 -1.32 -6.51
N THR A 50 3.58 -1.64 -5.25
CA THR A 50 3.88 -2.99 -4.80
C THR A 50 3.01 -3.34 -3.62
N PHE A 51 2.22 -4.40 -3.77
CA PHE A 51 1.59 -5.09 -2.66
C PHE A 51 2.46 -6.29 -2.28
N PRO A 52 2.73 -6.52 -0.98
CA PRO A 52 3.62 -7.59 -0.56
C PRO A 52 2.99 -8.97 -0.85
N THR A 53 3.86 -9.95 -1.11
CA THR A 53 3.49 -11.35 -1.28
C THR A 53 4.35 -12.20 -0.35
N ASP A 54 3.86 -13.35 0.09
CA ASP A 54 4.61 -14.27 0.95
C ASP A 54 5.72 -15.05 0.21
N ARG A 55 6.26 -14.49 -0.88
CA ARG A 55 7.17 -15.21 -1.78
C ARG A 55 8.47 -15.66 -1.09
N PHE A 56 8.83 -15.03 0.03
CA PHE A 56 10.06 -15.31 0.78
C PHE A 56 9.83 -15.61 2.27
N GLY A 57 8.60 -15.97 2.67
CA GLY A 57 8.27 -16.19 4.09
C GLY A 57 8.35 -14.91 4.92
N LYS A 58 8.13 -13.75 4.27
CA LYS A 58 8.23 -12.43 4.90
C LYS A 58 7.32 -11.41 4.23
N TRP A 59 6.57 -10.67 5.03
CA TRP A 59 5.76 -9.53 4.61
C TRP A 59 6.56 -8.23 4.72
N TYR A 60 6.62 -7.51 3.61
CA TYR A 60 7.21 -6.18 3.51
C TYR A 60 6.12 -5.11 3.46
N GLU A 61 6.48 -3.84 3.50
CA GLU A 61 5.56 -2.73 3.35
C GLU A 61 4.83 -2.72 1.99
N ILE A 62 3.65 -2.11 1.97
CA ILE A 62 3.04 -1.67 0.71
C ILE A 62 3.82 -0.44 0.26
N SER A 63 4.40 -0.49 -0.93
CA SER A 63 5.21 0.60 -1.49
C SER A 63 4.43 1.31 -2.60
N VAL A 64 4.21 2.61 -2.41
CA VAL A 64 3.49 3.48 -3.35
C VAL A 64 4.43 4.62 -3.76
N ARG A 65 4.78 4.69 -5.03
CA ARG A 65 5.64 5.70 -5.65
C ARG A 65 4.81 6.51 -6.66
N PRO A 66 4.18 7.61 -6.23
CA PRO A 66 3.32 8.42 -7.09
C PRO A 66 3.95 8.91 -8.39
N ASN A 67 5.22 9.32 -8.35
CA ASN A 67 5.95 9.90 -9.48
C ASN A 67 7.47 9.64 -9.40
N TYR A 68 8.16 9.91 -10.51
CA TYR A 68 9.62 9.76 -10.60
C TYR A 68 10.32 10.85 -9.79
N GLY A 69 11.26 10.46 -8.94
CA GLY A 69 12.10 11.40 -8.19
C GLY A 69 11.40 12.16 -7.05
N GLY A 70 10.11 11.92 -6.82
CA GLY A 70 9.37 12.48 -5.69
C GLY A 70 9.42 11.60 -4.45
N TYR A 71 8.34 11.65 -3.67
CA TYR A 71 8.22 10.90 -2.43
C TYR A 71 7.67 9.48 -2.65
N VAL A 72 7.87 8.63 -1.65
CA VAL A 72 7.33 7.27 -1.56
C VAL A 72 6.49 7.16 -0.31
N TYR A 73 5.30 6.55 -0.40
CA TYR A 73 4.57 6.09 0.78
C TYR A 73 4.91 4.63 1.04
N TRP A 74 5.23 4.34 2.31
CA TRP A 74 5.35 2.99 2.84
C TRP A 74 4.27 2.77 3.89
N ILE A 75 3.41 1.79 3.64
CA ILE A 75 2.39 1.37 4.61
C ILE A 75 2.92 0.15 5.32
N HIS A 76 3.20 0.31 6.61
CA HIS A 76 3.90 -0.71 7.40
C HIS A 76 2.97 -1.52 8.29
N GLU A 77 1.80 -0.99 8.64
CA GLU A 77 0.86 -1.65 9.53
C GLU A 77 -0.56 -1.22 9.18
N ILE A 78 -1.50 -2.16 9.24
CA ILE A 78 -2.94 -1.90 9.18
C ILE A 78 -3.55 -2.54 10.42
N ASP A 79 -4.15 -1.69 11.25
CA ASP A 79 -4.86 -2.07 12.47
C ASP A 79 -6.37 -1.99 12.24
N SER A 80 -7.13 -2.83 12.94
CA SER A 80 -8.58 -2.84 12.95
C SER A 80 -9.06 -2.92 14.40
N GLU A 81 -10.36 -2.74 14.65
CA GLU A 81 -10.91 -2.85 16.02
C GLU A 81 -10.61 -4.21 16.71
N SER A 82 -10.32 -5.27 15.94
CA SER A 82 -9.93 -6.58 16.45
C SER A 82 -8.41 -6.78 16.59
N GLY A 83 -7.61 -5.76 16.32
CA GLY A 83 -6.15 -5.77 16.33
C GLY A 83 -5.51 -5.67 14.94
N ILE A 84 -4.19 -5.83 14.90
CA ILE A 84 -3.33 -5.73 13.72
C ILE A 84 -3.70 -6.82 12.71
N ILE A 85 -4.09 -6.41 11.51
CA ILE A 85 -4.43 -7.31 10.40
C ILE A 85 -3.32 -7.39 9.34
N PHE A 86 -2.37 -6.47 9.38
CA PHE A 86 -1.15 -6.52 8.59
C PHE A 86 -0.02 -5.76 9.30
N SER A 87 1.19 -6.32 9.28
CA SER A 87 2.41 -5.67 9.72
C SER A 87 3.61 -6.13 8.89
N SER A 88 4.47 -5.19 8.50
CA SER A 88 5.77 -5.45 7.88
C SER A 88 6.88 -5.68 8.91
N GLY A 89 6.57 -5.74 10.21
CA GLY A 89 7.53 -5.87 11.30
C GLY A 89 8.09 -4.54 11.84
N LYS A 90 7.86 -3.40 11.18
CA LYS A 90 8.47 -2.12 11.58
C LYS A 90 8.04 -1.65 12.97
N TYR A 91 6.74 -1.76 13.27
CA TYR A 91 6.15 -1.31 14.54
C TYR A 91 5.85 -2.46 15.52
N THR A 92 6.16 -3.69 15.13
CA THR A 92 5.90 -4.92 15.89
C THR A 92 7.20 -5.67 16.24
N ALA A 93 8.29 -4.93 16.46
CA ALA A 93 9.60 -5.48 16.83
C ALA A 93 10.11 -6.60 15.90
N GLY A 94 9.93 -6.40 14.59
CA GLY A 94 10.36 -7.35 13.56
C GLY A 94 9.39 -8.49 13.28
N LYS A 95 8.27 -8.60 14.03
CA LYS A 95 7.24 -9.62 13.77
C LYS A 95 6.30 -9.16 12.67
N ASP A 96 6.50 -9.69 11.47
CA ASP A 96 5.60 -9.47 10.36
C ASP A 96 4.37 -10.38 10.46
N PHE A 97 3.26 -9.93 9.86
CA PHE A 97 1.99 -10.64 9.90
C PHE A 97 1.10 -10.16 8.77
N CYS A 98 0.30 -11.07 8.21
CA CYS A 98 -0.73 -10.70 7.25
C CYS A 98 -1.92 -11.65 7.41
N ALA A 99 -3.04 -11.11 7.87
CA ALA A 99 -4.28 -11.87 7.96
C ALA A 99 -4.74 -12.32 6.57
N GLU A 100 -5.37 -13.48 6.46
CA GLU A 100 -5.85 -14.07 5.20
C GLU A 100 -6.67 -13.08 4.37
N LYS A 101 -7.60 -12.35 5.00
CA LYS A 101 -8.40 -11.29 4.34
C LYS A 101 -7.57 -10.18 3.70
N VAL A 102 -6.40 -9.84 4.27
CA VAL A 102 -5.50 -8.83 3.71
C VAL A 102 -4.70 -9.43 2.56
N GLN A 103 -4.34 -10.72 2.63
CA GLN A 103 -3.70 -11.42 1.52
C GLN A 103 -4.63 -11.50 0.30
N GLU A 104 -5.90 -11.84 0.49
CA GLU A 104 -6.92 -11.80 -0.57
C GLU A 104 -7.09 -10.39 -1.13
N TRP A 105 -7.09 -9.38 -0.26
CA TRP A 105 -7.15 -7.98 -0.66
C TRP A 105 -5.91 -7.56 -1.48
N PHE A 106 -4.71 -8.00 -1.14
CA PHE A 106 -3.51 -7.78 -1.96
C PHE A 106 -3.65 -8.39 -3.36
N GLN A 107 -4.19 -9.61 -3.47
CA GLN A 107 -4.45 -10.23 -4.77
C GLN A 107 -5.45 -9.39 -5.58
N LYS A 108 -6.53 -8.91 -4.97
CA LYS A 108 -7.49 -8.01 -5.63
C LYS A 108 -6.84 -6.70 -6.09
N CYS A 109 -5.94 -6.13 -5.28
CA CYS A 109 -5.20 -4.93 -5.64
C CYS A 109 -4.23 -5.16 -6.81
N GLU A 110 -3.53 -6.30 -6.83
CA GLU A 110 -2.68 -6.69 -7.96
C GLU A 110 -3.49 -6.89 -9.25
N GLU A 111 -4.69 -7.47 -9.18
CA GLU A 111 -5.60 -7.54 -10.32
C GLU A 111 -6.11 -6.15 -10.76
N ARG A 112 -6.46 -5.27 -9.81
CA ARG A 112 -6.82 -3.87 -10.12
C ARG A 112 -5.66 -3.11 -10.76
N LYS A 113 -4.41 -3.42 -10.40
CA LYS A 113 -3.22 -2.82 -11.01
C LYS A 113 -3.10 -3.17 -12.50
N LYS A 114 -3.50 -4.38 -12.91
CA LYS A 114 -3.53 -4.82 -14.32
C LYS A 114 -4.67 -4.16 -15.11
N HIS A 115 -5.75 -3.80 -14.43
CA HIS A 115 -6.96 -3.22 -15.02
C HIS A 115 -7.40 -1.96 -14.24
N PRO A 116 -6.63 -0.86 -14.30
CA PRO A 116 -6.96 0.34 -13.53
C PRO A 116 -8.30 0.91 -13.99
N LYS A 117 -9.15 1.23 -13.02
CA LYS A 117 -10.46 1.87 -13.24
C LYS A 117 -10.35 3.35 -12.91
N PHE A 118 -10.78 4.19 -13.83
CA PHE A 118 -10.89 5.63 -13.65
C PHE A 118 -12.32 6.07 -13.98
N ASN A 119 -12.89 6.94 -13.15
CA ASN A 119 -14.25 7.47 -13.33
C ASN A 119 -14.24 8.63 -14.33
N PHE A 120 -13.91 8.34 -15.59
CA PHE A 120 -14.07 9.33 -16.65
C PHE A 120 -15.56 9.56 -16.93
N VAL A 121 -16.00 10.82 -16.99
CA VAL A 121 -17.27 11.16 -17.66
C VAL A 121 -17.08 10.99 -19.17
N GLU A 122 -18.05 10.41 -19.86
CA GLU A 122 -18.06 10.35 -21.33
C GLU A 122 -17.90 11.77 -21.90
N VAL A 123 -17.10 11.91 -22.95
CA VAL A 123 -16.95 13.15 -23.73
C VAL A 123 -17.91 13.10 -24.90
#